data_AF-A0A6J8ENX7-F1
#
_entry.id   AF-A0A6J8ENX7-F1
#
_cell.length_a   1.000
_cell.length_b   1.000
_cell.length_c   1.000
_cell.angle_alpha   90.00
_cell.angle_beta   90.00
_cell.angle_gamma   90.00
#
_symmetry.space_group_name_H-M   'P 1'
#
loop_
_entity.id
_entity.type
_entity.pdbx_description
1 polymer ?
#
loop_
_entity_poly.entity_id
_entity_poly.type
_entity_poly.pdbx_seq_one_letter_code
_entity_poly.pdbx_strand_id
1 'polypeptide(L)'
;MADVYVLWPIPKLKNELTRRGATTTGRKTDLIERLRAYDRNANFRGVPVNLPEPLDPQWPLTGFQQLRSEHKIMLPKLTAEQIEGYFLYRMAEDLQARSPVKTQSIPSKRKHLDSILDDPRPAKFHNLKGYNDHVRNSLINFCSTTSMDISLRYIYPKADLQNAVHDHDYLERPFAEY
;
A
#
# COMPACT_ATOMS: atom_id res chain seq x y z
N MET A 1 22.79 -35.04 -28.71
CA MET A 1 21.83 -36.07 -28.25
C MET A 1 20.93 -36.40 -29.44
N ALA A 2 20.84 -37.67 -29.83
CA ALA A 2 20.04 -38.07 -30.99
C ALA A 2 18.56 -37.70 -30.77
N ASP A 3 17.90 -37.23 -31.82
CA ASP A 3 16.59 -36.60 -31.74
C ASP A 3 15.47 -37.65 -31.68
N VAL A 4 15.29 -38.24 -30.49
CA VAL A 4 14.37 -39.36 -30.24
C VAL A 4 12.93 -39.04 -30.69
N TYR A 5 12.55 -37.76 -30.68
CA TYR A 5 11.21 -37.29 -31.02
C TYR A 5 10.86 -37.34 -32.50
N VAL A 6 11.86 -37.35 -33.39
CA VAL A 6 11.61 -37.42 -34.84
C VAL A 6 11.00 -38.77 -35.24
N LEU A 7 11.45 -39.84 -34.56
CA LEU A 7 11.00 -41.22 -34.76
C LEU A 7 9.61 -41.50 -34.15
N TRP A 8 9.07 -40.59 -33.34
CA TRP A 8 7.78 -40.82 -32.70
C TRP A 8 6.61 -40.50 -33.62
N PRO A 9 5.55 -41.33 -33.60
CA PRO A 9 4.31 -41.02 -34.31
C PRO A 9 3.55 -39.89 -33.60
N ILE A 10 2.79 -39.10 -34.37
CA ILE A 10 2.05 -37.92 -33.87
C ILE A 10 1.19 -38.22 -32.63
N PRO A 11 0.46 -39.35 -32.54
CA PRO A 11 -0.33 -39.69 -31.35
C PRO A 11 0.54 -39.76 -30.08
N LYS A 12 1.74 -40.34 -30.18
CA LYS A 12 2.67 -40.46 -29.06
C LYS A 12 3.21 -39.10 -28.60
N LEU A 13 3.53 -38.21 -29.56
CA LEU A 13 3.96 -36.84 -29.28
C LEU A 13 2.87 -36.05 -28.54
N LYS A 14 1.60 -36.16 -28.99
CA LYS A 14 0.46 -35.49 -28.34
C LYS A 14 0.22 -36.00 -26.93
N ASN A 15 0.24 -37.32 -26.72
CA ASN A 15 0.07 -37.91 -25.39
C ASN A 15 1.14 -37.42 -24.40
N GLU A 16 2.39 -37.33 -24.85
CA GLU A 16 3.49 -36.84 -24.01
C GLU A 16 3.34 -35.34 -23.68
N LEU A 17 2.92 -34.52 -24.65
CA LEU A 17 2.63 -33.10 -24.41
C LEU A 17 1.45 -32.93 -23.44
N THR A 18 0.38 -33.72 -23.58
CA THR A 18 -0.75 -33.72 -22.65
C THR A 18 -0.30 -34.10 -21.23
N ARG A 19 0.55 -35.13 -21.09
CA ARG A 19 1.10 -35.54 -19.78
C ARG A 19 1.91 -34.43 -19.11
N ARG A 20 2.55 -33.58 -19.90
CA ARG A 20 3.34 -32.43 -19.43
C ARG A 20 2.52 -31.14 -19.27
N GLY A 21 1.21 -31.17 -19.53
CA GLY A 21 0.33 -29.99 -19.45
C GLY A 21 0.53 -28.99 -20.60
N ALA A 22 1.13 -29.42 -21.70
CA ALA A 22 1.46 -28.58 -22.86
C ALA A 22 0.37 -28.64 -23.95
N THR A 23 0.32 -27.62 -24.80
CA THR A 23 -0.60 -27.58 -25.93
C THR A 23 -0.26 -28.62 -27.02
N THR A 24 -1.27 -29.29 -27.55
CA THR A 24 -1.14 -30.36 -28.58
C THR A 24 -1.45 -29.90 -30.01
N THR A 25 -1.58 -28.59 -30.22
CA THR A 25 -1.88 -27.96 -31.51
C THR A 25 -0.59 -27.71 -32.31
N GLY A 26 -0.70 -27.77 -33.65
CA GLY A 26 0.40 -27.50 -34.58
C GLY A 26 0.79 -28.68 -35.48
N ARG A 27 1.76 -28.45 -36.35
CA ARG A 27 2.38 -29.46 -37.23
C ARG A 27 3.29 -30.38 -36.41
N LYS A 28 3.67 -31.54 -36.96
CA LYS A 28 4.57 -32.50 -36.28
C LYS A 28 5.88 -31.84 -35.81
N THR A 29 6.43 -30.94 -36.63
CA THR A 29 7.62 -30.13 -36.31
C THR A 29 7.44 -29.31 -35.03
N ASP A 30 6.27 -28.69 -34.86
CA ASP A 30 5.97 -27.81 -33.74
C ASP A 30 5.82 -28.61 -32.44
N LEU A 31 5.23 -29.81 -32.52
CA LEU A 31 5.12 -30.72 -31.38
C LEU A 31 6.50 -31.18 -30.90
N ILE A 32 7.42 -31.46 -31.84
CA ILE A 32 8.79 -31.87 -31.54
C ILE A 32 9.56 -30.71 -30.89
N GLU A 33 9.54 -29.51 -31.48
CA GLU A 33 10.16 -28.31 -30.91
C GLU A 33 9.65 -28.01 -29.50
N ARG A 34 8.34 -28.18 -29.27
CA ARG A 34 7.73 -27.98 -27.96
C ARG A 34 8.25 -28.98 -26.93
N LEU A 35 8.33 -30.27 -27.26
CA LEU A 35 8.90 -31.28 -26.36
C LEU A 35 10.37 -30.98 -26.04
N ARG A 36 11.16 -30.55 -27.04
CA ARG A 36 12.55 -30.12 -26.82
C ARG A 36 12.63 -28.91 -25.89
N ALA A 37 11.75 -27.93 -26.05
CA ALA A 37 11.69 -26.77 -25.17
C ALA A 37 11.38 -27.17 -23.72
N TYR A 38 10.45 -28.13 -23.52
CA TYR A 38 10.12 -28.65 -22.20
C TYR A 38 11.28 -29.41 -21.56
N ASP A 39 12.01 -30.23 -22.32
CA ASP A 39 13.20 -30.90 -21.78
C ASP A 39 14.28 -29.91 -21.36
N ARG A 40 14.56 -28.90 -22.20
CA ARG A 40 15.54 -27.84 -21.89
C ARG A 40 15.17 -27.06 -20.64
N ASN A 41 13.87 -26.81 -20.42
CA ASN A 41 13.37 -26.03 -19.30
C ASN A 41 12.95 -26.89 -18.10
N ALA A 42 13.33 -28.18 -18.04
CA ALA A 42 12.93 -29.11 -16.98
C ALA A 42 11.41 -29.08 -16.69
N ASN A 43 10.61 -29.08 -17.77
CA ASN A 43 9.15 -28.95 -17.77
C ASN A 43 8.62 -27.69 -17.05
N PHE A 44 9.40 -26.60 -17.05
CA PHE A 44 9.05 -25.34 -16.36
C PHE A 44 8.72 -25.54 -14.88
N ARG A 45 9.25 -26.58 -14.24
CA ARG A 45 8.98 -26.88 -12.82
C ARG A 45 9.54 -25.84 -11.85
N GLY A 46 10.30 -24.86 -12.35
CA GLY A 46 10.96 -23.83 -11.57
C GLY A 46 12.02 -24.42 -10.62
N VAL A 47 12.78 -23.56 -9.97
CA VAL A 47 13.41 -23.96 -8.70
C VAL A 47 12.24 -24.20 -7.73
N PRO A 48 12.13 -25.37 -7.09
CA PRO A 48 11.10 -25.56 -6.07
C PRO A 48 11.28 -24.45 -5.04
N VAL A 49 10.28 -23.58 -4.94
CA VAL A 49 10.23 -22.55 -3.91
C VAL A 49 10.02 -23.31 -2.61
N ASN A 50 11.11 -23.62 -1.91
CA ASN A 50 11.05 -24.01 -0.51
C ASN A 50 10.62 -22.76 0.25
N LEU A 51 9.30 -22.58 0.34
CA LEU A 51 8.73 -21.70 1.34
C LEU A 51 9.24 -22.23 2.68
N PRO A 52 9.94 -21.42 3.50
CA PRO A 52 10.20 -21.84 4.87
C PRO A 52 8.86 -22.24 5.49
N GLU A 53 8.85 -23.25 6.36
CA GLU A 53 7.70 -23.51 7.21
C GLU A 53 7.23 -22.16 7.75
N PRO A 54 5.93 -21.83 7.64
CA PRO A 54 5.45 -20.55 8.13
C PRO A 54 5.93 -20.47 9.57
N LEU A 55 6.89 -19.57 9.82
CA LEU A 55 7.25 -19.16 11.16
C LEU A 55 5.93 -18.84 11.79
N ASP A 56 5.49 -19.67 12.74
CA ASP A 56 4.30 -19.38 13.53
C ASP A 56 4.54 -17.96 14.00
N PRO A 57 3.83 -16.96 13.45
CA PRO A 57 4.15 -15.61 13.78
C PRO A 57 3.73 -15.57 15.24
N GLN A 58 4.69 -15.49 16.16
CA GLN A 58 4.45 -15.20 17.57
C GLN A 58 3.89 -13.78 17.75
N TRP A 59 3.27 -13.25 16.69
CA TRP A 59 2.33 -12.18 16.69
C TRP A 59 1.27 -12.47 17.76
N PRO A 60 0.96 -11.48 18.59
CA PRO A 60 0.04 -11.67 19.68
C PRO A 60 -1.32 -12.10 19.11
N LEU A 61 -1.70 -13.35 19.39
CA LEU A 61 -3.04 -13.88 19.08
C LEU A 61 -4.13 -13.06 19.79
N THR A 62 -3.76 -12.41 20.90
CA THR A 62 -4.60 -11.52 21.70
C THR A 62 -4.51 -10.07 21.23
N GLY A 63 -4.58 -9.79 19.92
CA GLY A 63 -4.56 -8.43 19.37
C GLY A 63 -3.41 -7.55 19.87
N PHE A 64 -3.52 -6.24 19.67
CA PHE A 64 -2.57 -5.28 20.22
C PHE A 64 -3.03 -4.86 21.62
N GLN A 65 -2.21 -5.13 22.63
CA GLN A 65 -2.43 -4.63 23.98
C GLN A 65 -1.77 -3.26 24.12
N GLN A 66 -2.52 -2.28 24.62
CA GLN A 66 -1.99 -0.94 24.88
C GLN A 66 -1.02 -0.99 26.07
N LEU A 67 0.14 -0.34 25.95
CA LEU A 67 1.10 -0.21 27.04
C LEU A 67 0.48 0.55 28.22
N ARG A 68 0.31 -0.15 29.35
CA ARG A 68 -0.08 0.45 30.65
C ARG A 68 1.15 0.79 31.49
N SER A 69 1.00 1.69 32.46
CA SER A 69 2.10 2.15 33.34
C SER A 69 2.83 1.03 34.08
N GLU A 70 2.12 -0.06 34.43
CA GLU A 70 2.70 -1.25 35.08
C GLU A 70 3.75 -1.97 34.21
N HIS A 71 3.65 -1.87 32.88
CA HIS A 71 4.57 -2.54 31.96
C HIS A 71 5.94 -1.87 31.91
N LYS A 72 6.09 -0.66 32.49
CA LYS A 72 7.37 0.07 32.55
C LYS A 72 8.49 -0.75 33.19
N ILE A 73 8.16 -1.68 34.08
CA ILE A 73 9.11 -2.56 34.78
C ILE A 73 9.66 -3.64 33.83
N MET A 74 8.85 -4.11 32.87
CA MET A 74 9.23 -5.15 31.93
C MET A 74 9.93 -4.61 30.67
N LEU A 75 9.81 -3.30 30.41
CA LEU A 75 10.48 -2.67 29.27
C LEU A 75 11.98 -2.50 29.54
N PRO A 76 12.85 -2.77 28.55
CA PRO A 76 14.27 -2.51 28.68
C PRO A 76 14.51 -1.02 28.91
N LYS A 77 15.45 -0.70 29.80
CA LYS A 77 15.85 0.69 30.04
C LYS A 77 16.69 1.18 28.87
N LEU A 78 16.16 2.15 28.13
CA LEU A 78 16.87 2.83 27.06
C LEU A 78 17.86 3.82 27.66
N THR A 79 19.13 3.72 27.27
CA THR A 79 20.14 4.74 27.57
C THR A 79 20.13 5.84 26.50
N ALA A 80 20.66 7.01 26.81
CA ALA A 80 20.70 8.13 25.87
C ALA A 80 21.51 7.78 24.62
N GLU A 81 22.61 7.04 24.80
CA GLU A 81 23.50 6.62 23.72
C GLU A 81 22.81 5.63 22.76
N GLN A 82 21.94 4.76 23.29
CA GLN A 82 21.14 3.84 22.47
C GLN A 82 20.11 4.59 21.62
N ILE A 83 19.50 5.64 22.19
CA ILE A 83 18.54 6.49 21.50
C ILE A 83 19.25 7.26 20.38
N GLU A 84 20.37 7.93 20.69
CA GLU A 84 21.16 8.67 19.71
C GLU A 84 21.71 7.76 18.60
N GLY A 85 22.24 6.60 18.96
CA GLY A 85 22.72 5.61 17.99
C GLY A 85 21.62 5.12 17.03
N TYR A 86 20.42 4.89 17.55
CA TYR A 86 19.26 4.54 16.73
C TYR A 86 18.88 5.68 15.77
N PHE A 87 18.85 6.92 16.23
CA PHE A 87 18.54 8.07 15.37
C PHE A 87 19.57 8.24 14.25
N LEU A 88 20.86 8.15 14.56
CA LEU A 88 21.93 8.23 13.56
C LEU A 88 21.82 7.11 12.52
N TYR A 89 21.56 5.87 12.97
CA TYR A 89 21.37 4.72 12.10
C TYR A 89 20.16 4.92 11.19
N ARG A 90 19.00 5.34 11.73
CA ARG A 90 17.81 5.59 10.91
C ARG A 90 17.97 6.74 9.94
N MET A 91 18.61 7.84 10.35
CA MET A 91 18.90 8.96 9.46
C MET A 91 19.83 8.53 8.33
N ALA A 92 20.85 7.72 8.61
CA ALA A 92 21.74 7.19 7.58
C ALA A 92 21.00 6.26 6.61
N GLU A 93 20.11 5.41 7.12
CA GLU A 93 19.27 4.56 6.29
C GLU A 93 18.26 5.36 5.46
N ASP A 94 17.65 6.43 5.99
CA ASP A 94 16.77 7.32 5.23
C ASP A 94 17.53 8.07 4.13
N LEU A 95 18.76 8.48 4.41
CA LEU A 95 19.66 9.08 3.42
C LEU A 95 20.05 8.08 2.32
N GLN A 96 20.33 6.82 2.67
CA GLN A 96 20.67 5.75 1.72
C GLN A 96 19.45 5.25 0.92
N ALA A 97 18.27 5.18 1.54
CA ALA A 97 17.05 4.64 0.96
C ALA A 97 16.35 5.57 -0.05
N ARG A 98 16.93 6.76 -0.28
CA ARG A 98 16.48 7.89 -1.11
C ARG A 98 15.78 8.96 -0.28
N SER A 99 16.15 10.21 -0.55
CA SER A 99 15.46 11.41 -0.08
C SER A 99 13.94 11.27 -0.31
N PRO A 100 13.08 11.79 0.61
CA PRO A 100 11.64 11.76 0.45
C PRO A 100 11.25 12.14 -0.98
N VAL A 101 10.55 11.23 -1.65
CA VAL A 101 10.09 11.44 -3.02
C VAL A 101 9.11 12.60 -3.00
N LYS A 102 9.38 13.67 -3.75
CA LYS A 102 8.47 14.81 -3.89
C LYS A 102 7.07 14.31 -4.24
N THR A 103 6.03 14.96 -3.73
CA THR A 103 4.64 14.55 -3.96
C THR A 103 4.30 14.36 -5.44
N GLN A 104 4.93 15.15 -6.31
CA GLN A 104 4.74 15.12 -7.77
C GLN A 104 5.36 13.89 -8.45
N SER A 105 6.40 13.29 -7.86
CA SER A 105 7.05 12.07 -8.38
C SER A 105 6.47 10.78 -7.79
N ILE A 106 5.50 10.89 -6.88
CA ILE A 106 4.69 9.76 -6.46
C ILE A 106 3.74 9.40 -7.62
N PRO A 107 3.80 8.17 -8.16
CA PRO A 107 2.88 7.77 -9.21
C PRO A 107 1.46 7.79 -8.64
N SER A 108 0.65 8.75 -9.08
CA SER A 108 -0.78 8.79 -8.77
C SER A 108 -1.39 7.52 -9.32
N LYS A 109 -1.60 6.52 -8.46
CA LYS A 109 -2.46 5.38 -8.75
C LYS A 109 -3.87 5.94 -8.84
N ARG A 110 -4.22 6.55 -9.97
CA ARG A 110 -5.61 6.89 -10.30
C ARG A 110 -6.37 5.58 -10.50
N LYS A 111 -6.74 4.95 -9.39
CA LYS A 111 -7.92 4.11 -9.30
C LYS A 111 -8.98 4.99 -8.66
N HIS A 112 -9.88 5.49 -9.50
CA HIS A 112 -11.08 6.25 -9.14
C HIS A 112 -10.86 7.68 -8.61
N LEU A 113 -10.45 8.60 -9.49
CA LEU A 113 -10.32 10.02 -9.14
C LEU A 113 -11.69 10.67 -8.82
N ASP A 114 -12.78 10.12 -9.34
CA ASP A 114 -14.07 10.80 -9.26
C ASP A 114 -14.77 10.63 -7.90
N SER A 115 -14.33 9.70 -7.03
CA SER A 115 -15.02 9.45 -5.75
C SER A 115 -14.17 9.50 -4.49
N ILE A 116 -12.89 9.87 -4.58
CA ILE A 116 -12.06 10.05 -3.38
C ILE A 116 -12.40 11.35 -2.62
N LEU A 117 -12.92 12.34 -3.35
CA LEU A 117 -13.47 13.59 -2.80
C LEU A 117 -15.00 13.60 -2.81
N ASP A 118 -15.64 12.52 -3.28
CA ASP A 118 -17.08 12.39 -3.14
C ASP A 118 -17.42 12.22 -1.66
N ASP A 119 -18.53 12.83 -1.29
CA ASP A 119 -19.09 12.68 0.04
C ASP A 119 -19.31 11.18 0.34
N PRO A 120 -18.70 10.62 1.40
CA PRO A 120 -18.82 9.19 1.71
C PRO A 120 -20.23 8.81 2.18
N ARG A 121 -21.14 9.79 2.36
CA ARG A 121 -22.52 9.53 2.73
C ARG A 121 -23.28 8.85 1.57
N PRO A 122 -24.31 8.06 1.86
CA PRO A 122 -25.20 7.56 0.82
C PRO A 122 -25.87 8.71 0.04
N ALA A 123 -25.98 8.56 -1.29
CA ALA A 123 -26.51 9.60 -2.19
C ALA A 123 -27.87 10.20 -1.77
N LYS A 124 -28.72 9.41 -1.10
CA LYS A 124 -30.01 9.87 -0.54
C LYS A 124 -29.90 10.98 0.51
N PHE A 125 -28.73 11.13 1.14
CA PHE A 125 -28.45 12.16 2.13
C PHE A 125 -27.71 13.36 1.54
N HIS A 126 -27.40 13.35 0.25
CA HIS A 126 -26.78 14.47 -0.43
C HIS A 126 -27.84 15.56 -0.66
N ASN A 127 -27.52 16.80 -0.29
CA ASN A 127 -28.34 18.00 -0.58
C ASN A 127 -29.82 17.89 -0.15
N LEU A 128 -30.09 17.25 0.99
CA LEU A 128 -31.44 17.16 1.55
C LEU A 128 -32.05 18.55 1.76
N LYS A 129 -33.26 18.75 1.23
CA LYS A 129 -34.01 20.01 1.39
C LYS A 129 -34.26 20.27 2.88
N GLY A 130 -33.76 21.39 3.39
CA GLY A 130 -33.87 21.77 4.81
C GLY A 130 -32.75 21.28 5.73
N TYR A 131 -31.76 20.54 5.21
CA TYR A 131 -30.60 20.11 6.02
C TYR A 131 -29.84 21.30 6.64
N ASN A 132 -29.62 22.34 5.84
CA ASN A 132 -28.95 23.56 6.30
C ASN A 132 -29.73 24.26 7.43
N ASP A 133 -31.06 24.24 7.37
CA ASP A 133 -31.92 24.81 8.40
C ASP A 133 -31.88 23.97 9.69
N HIS A 134 -31.87 22.64 9.56
CA HIS A 134 -31.72 21.73 10.69
C HIS A 134 -30.38 21.92 11.42
N VAL A 135 -29.26 21.97 10.67
CA VAL A 135 -27.93 22.20 11.25
C VAL A 135 -27.86 23.58 11.91
N ARG A 136 -28.39 24.62 11.26
CA ARG A 136 -28.45 25.98 11.83
C ARG A 136 -29.26 26.00 13.14
N ASN A 137 -30.44 25.38 13.16
CA ASN A 137 -31.27 25.31 14.36
C ASN A 137 -30.58 24.54 15.48
N SER A 138 -29.93 23.41 15.16
CA SER A 138 -29.16 22.63 16.13
C SER A 138 -28.02 23.43 16.75
N LEU A 139 -27.29 24.20 15.92
CA LEU A 139 -26.21 25.06 16.36
C LEU A 139 -26.70 26.22 17.23
N ILE A 140 -27.81 26.88 16.86
CA ILE A 140 -28.43 27.94 17.67
C ILE A 140 -28.85 27.41 19.03
N ASN A 141 -29.51 26.25 19.08
CA ASN A 141 -29.95 25.64 20.33
C ASN A 141 -28.76 25.21 21.20
N PHE A 142 -27.70 24.66 20.58
CA PHE A 142 -26.47 24.31 21.28
C PHE A 142 -25.82 25.56 21.89
N CYS A 143 -25.56 26.60 21.10
CA CYS A 143 -24.99 27.87 21.57
C CYS A 143 -25.85 28.51 22.66
N SER A 144 -27.18 28.46 22.54
CA SER A 144 -28.09 28.94 23.59
C SER A 144 -27.96 28.14 24.88
N THR A 145 -27.71 26.82 24.81
CA THR A 145 -27.61 25.94 25.97
C THR A 145 -26.24 26.03 26.64
N THR A 146 -25.18 26.13 25.84
CA THR A 146 -23.78 26.10 26.32
C THR A 146 -23.17 27.49 26.48
N SER A 147 -23.85 28.55 26.04
CA SER A 147 -23.35 29.93 25.97
C SER A 147 -22.02 30.06 25.21
N MET A 148 -21.71 29.09 24.34
CA MET A 148 -20.53 29.13 23.49
C MET A 148 -20.77 30.06 22.29
N ASP A 149 -19.79 30.90 21.99
CA ASP A 149 -19.81 31.77 20.82
C ASP A 149 -19.74 30.92 19.53
N ILE A 150 -20.67 31.20 18.62
CA ILE A 150 -20.77 30.55 17.31
C ILE A 150 -19.60 30.91 16.39
N SER A 151 -18.90 32.01 16.69
CA SER A 151 -17.80 32.50 15.87
C SER A 151 -16.48 31.82 16.21
N LEU A 152 -16.19 30.71 15.51
CA LEU A 152 -14.86 30.08 15.46
C LEU A 152 -13.73 31.06 15.05
N ARG A 153 -14.11 32.22 14.49
CA ARG A 153 -13.25 33.27 13.93
C ARG A 153 -12.25 33.86 14.93
N TYR A 154 -12.51 33.76 16.22
CA TYR A 154 -11.65 34.30 17.28
C TYR A 154 -10.99 33.23 18.16
N ILE A 155 -11.30 31.96 17.93
CA ILE A 155 -10.75 30.84 18.71
C ILE A 155 -9.33 30.51 18.24
N TYR A 156 -9.05 30.70 16.95
CA TYR A 156 -7.74 30.44 16.36
C TYR A 156 -7.09 31.74 15.88
N PRO A 157 -5.78 31.91 16.09
CA PRO A 157 -5.05 32.98 15.44
C PRO A 157 -5.17 32.83 13.92
N LYS A 158 -5.09 33.97 13.20
CA LYS A 158 -5.02 33.93 11.74
C LYS A 158 -3.85 33.03 11.32
N ALA A 159 -4.03 32.28 10.24
CA ALA A 159 -2.97 31.44 9.70
C ALA A 159 -1.70 32.28 9.47
N ASP A 160 -0.58 31.79 10.00
CA ASP A 160 0.72 32.40 9.81
C ASP A 160 1.24 32.04 8.41
N LEU A 161 1.03 32.96 7.48
CA LEU A 161 1.43 32.79 6.08
C LEU A 161 2.94 32.59 5.93
N GLN A 162 3.77 33.14 6.83
CA GLN A 162 5.22 33.00 6.76
C GLN A 162 5.63 31.57 7.11
N ASN A 163 5.07 31.04 8.20
CA ASN A 163 5.32 29.64 8.57
C ASN A 163 4.70 28.65 7.58
N ALA A 164 3.56 28.99 6.97
CA ALA A 164 2.96 28.15 5.93
C ALA A 164 3.91 27.97 4.73
N VAL A 165 4.64 29.00 4.30
CA VAL A 165 5.64 28.89 3.21
C VAL A 165 6.70 27.84 3.51
N HIS A 166 7.09 27.68 4.77
CA HIS A 166 8.10 26.73 5.20
C HIS A 166 7.57 25.30 5.46
N ASP A 167 6.25 25.14 5.64
CA ASP A 167 5.59 23.83 5.81
C ASP A 167 5.47 23.05 4.47
N HIS A 168 5.82 23.69 3.36
CA HIS A 168 5.67 23.17 2.00
C HIS A 168 6.95 22.58 1.40
N ASP A 169 7.76 21.87 2.21
CA ASP A 169 8.94 21.12 1.74
C ASP A 169 8.59 20.01 0.70
N TYR A 170 7.30 19.77 0.48
CA TYR A 170 6.78 18.76 -0.45
C TYR A 170 6.39 19.32 -1.84
N LEU A 171 6.45 20.64 -2.06
CA LEU A 171 6.11 21.30 -3.33
C LEU A 171 7.36 21.80 -4.06
N GLU A 172 7.28 21.96 -5.38
CA GLU A 172 8.43 22.40 -6.19
C GLU A 172 8.63 23.92 -6.23
N ARG A 173 7.55 24.68 -6.01
CA ARG A 173 7.61 26.15 -5.93
C ARG A 173 7.12 26.62 -4.56
N PRO A 174 7.59 27.77 -4.08
CA PRO A 174 7.03 28.43 -2.91
C PRO A 174 5.52 28.63 -3.06
N PHE A 175 4.78 28.58 -1.94
CA PHE A 175 3.32 28.76 -1.91
C PHE A 175 2.84 30.03 -2.63
N ALA A 176 3.64 31.10 -2.62
CA ALA A 176 3.32 32.38 -3.24
C ALA A 176 3.42 32.39 -4.78
N GLU A 177 3.93 31.32 -5.40
CA GLU A 177 4.19 31.25 -6.85
C GLU A 177 3.22 30.34 -7.62
N TYR A 178 2.17 29.84 -6.96
CA TYR A 178 1.07 29.06 -7.56
C TYR A 178 -0.21 29.91 -7.64
#